data_AF-A0AA86P9E7-F1
#
_entry.id   AF-A0AA86P9E7-F1
#
_cell.length_a   1.000
_cell.length_b   1.000
_cell.length_c   1.000
_cell.angle_alpha   90.00
_cell.angle_beta   90.00
_cell.angle_gamma   90.00
#
_symmetry.space_group_name_H-M   'P 1'
#
loop_
_entity.id
_entity.type
_entity.pdbx_description
1 polymer ?
#
loop_
_entity_poly.entity_id
_entity_poly.type
_entity_poly.pdbx_seq_one_letter_code
_entity_poly.pdbx_strand_id
1 'polypeptide(L)'
;MDRLSVYDGSTVINIYCDIKNQPLDHQVTIIGYGRKNGQEVWILKNSWGPNWARNGHLFVPIGANSLCTEQYAVTIIPLTYDLLSNDKYYISKQQRGGEFDLDPDQGDKKGMQSWLLAVVIIVPIVVIIGVAIGIFFCCRRNKSQVQAKITKPIFGQQVAYI
;
A
#
# COMPACT_ATOMS: atom_id res chain seq x y z
N MET A 1 -19.97 -2.57 -28.02
CA MET A 1 -18.53 -2.36 -28.33
C MET A 1 -17.99 -0.99 -27.88
N ASP A 2 -18.84 -0.04 -27.45
CA ASP A 2 -18.43 1.36 -27.19
C ASP A 2 -17.57 1.64 -25.94
N ARG A 3 -17.33 0.67 -25.06
CA ARG A 3 -16.62 0.94 -23.80
C ARG A 3 -15.10 0.92 -23.94
N LEU A 4 -14.57 0.20 -24.93
CA LEU A 4 -13.11 0.07 -25.10
C LEU A 4 -12.52 1.25 -25.89
N SER A 5 -13.26 1.84 -26.82
CA SER A 5 -12.78 2.97 -27.64
C SER A 5 -12.45 4.21 -26.80
N VAL A 6 -13.15 4.41 -25.69
CA VAL A 6 -12.96 5.54 -24.76
C VAL A 6 -12.07 5.21 -23.55
N TYR A 7 -11.51 4.00 -23.49
CA TYR A 7 -10.63 3.60 -22.40
C TYR A 7 -9.33 4.42 -22.42
N ASP A 8 -8.96 4.99 -21.27
CA ASP A 8 -7.83 5.90 -21.10
C ASP A 8 -6.56 5.22 -20.55
N GLY A 9 -6.64 3.93 -20.21
CA GLY A 9 -5.50 3.21 -19.63
C GLY A 9 -5.30 3.41 -18.12
N SER A 10 -6.18 4.12 -17.43
CA SER A 10 -6.04 4.43 -15.99
C SER A 10 -6.44 3.26 -15.08
N THR A 11 -7.40 2.44 -15.48
CA THR A 11 -7.97 1.35 -14.66
C THR A 11 -7.55 -0.04 -15.13
N VAL A 12 -7.94 -1.08 -14.39
CA VAL A 12 -7.86 -2.49 -14.82
C VAL A 12 -9.22 -2.89 -15.41
N ILE A 13 -9.22 -3.45 -16.62
CA ILE A 13 -10.43 -3.89 -17.29
C ILE A 13 -10.79 -5.30 -16.82
N ASN A 14 -11.88 -5.40 -16.06
CA ASN A 14 -12.44 -6.67 -15.62
C ASN A 14 -13.84 -6.86 -16.23
N ILE A 15 -13.88 -7.39 -17.45
CA ILE A 15 -15.12 -7.68 -18.18
C ILE A 15 -15.19 -9.21 -18.31
N TYR A 16 -16.27 -9.79 -17.79
CA TYR A 16 -16.49 -11.23 -17.86
C TYR A 16 -16.46 -11.74 -19.30
N CYS A 17 -15.80 -12.89 -19.51
CA CYS A 17 -15.75 -13.55 -20.80
C CYS A 17 -17.09 -14.23 -21.13
N ASP A 18 -17.82 -13.67 -22.09
CA ASP A 18 -19.10 -14.21 -22.57
C ASP A 18 -19.03 -14.56 -24.06
N ILE A 19 -18.33 -15.64 -24.39
CA ILE A 19 -18.18 -16.11 -25.78
C ILE A 19 -19.50 -16.49 -26.46
N LYS A 20 -20.58 -16.70 -25.70
CA LYS A 20 -21.88 -17.06 -26.26
C LYS A 20 -22.56 -15.86 -26.90
N ASN A 21 -22.46 -14.69 -26.27
CA ASN A 21 -23.10 -13.47 -26.75
C ASN A 21 -22.10 -12.49 -27.39
N GLN A 22 -20.81 -12.63 -27.11
CA GLN A 22 -19.72 -11.78 -27.63
C GLN A 22 -18.60 -12.68 -28.17
N PRO A 23 -18.68 -13.09 -29.44
CA PRO A 23 -17.65 -13.93 -30.04
C PRO A 23 -16.32 -13.18 -30.11
N LEU A 24 -15.22 -13.92 -30.02
CA LEU A 24 -13.86 -13.39 -30.14
C LEU A 24 -13.66 -12.83 -31.55
N ASP A 25 -13.33 -11.54 -31.66
CA ASP A 25 -13.16 -10.84 -32.93
C ASP A 25 -11.84 -10.07 -33.05
N HIS A 26 -11.09 -9.95 -31.95
CA HIS A 26 -9.88 -9.14 -31.87
C HIS A 26 -8.71 -9.89 -31.24
N GLN A 27 -7.50 -9.59 -31.72
CA GLN A 27 -6.26 -10.14 -31.21
C GLN A 27 -5.37 -9.02 -30.69
N VAL A 28 -4.77 -9.25 -29.52
CA VAL A 28 -3.84 -8.33 -28.87
C VAL A 28 -2.60 -9.10 -28.45
N THR A 29 -1.49 -8.39 -28.22
CA THR A 29 -0.23 -9.02 -27.82
C THR A 29 -0.05 -8.90 -26.31
N ILE A 30 0.14 -10.03 -25.63
CA ILE A 30 0.65 -10.02 -24.25
C ILE A 30 2.12 -9.60 -24.32
N ILE A 31 2.47 -8.49 -23.68
CA ILE A 31 3.84 -7.96 -23.65
C ILE A 31 4.48 -8.05 -22.27
N GLY A 32 3.77 -8.52 -21.27
CA GLY A 32 4.28 -8.72 -19.91
C GLY A 32 3.18 -8.88 -18.88
N TYR A 33 3.58 -8.87 -17.62
CA TYR A 33 2.72 -8.95 -16.45
C TYR A 33 3.24 -8.03 -15.35
N GLY A 34 2.39 -7.69 -14.39
CA GLY A 34 2.80 -6.89 -13.23
C GLY A 34 1.66 -6.71 -12.24
N ARG A 35 1.79 -5.71 -11.37
CA ARG A 35 0.74 -5.30 -10.43
C ARG A 35 0.33 -3.87 -10.71
N LYS A 36 -0.97 -3.60 -10.75
CA LYS A 36 -1.54 -2.27 -10.87
C LYS A 36 -2.53 -2.05 -9.73
N ASN A 37 -2.31 -1.05 -8.89
CA ASN A 37 -3.11 -0.81 -7.69
C ASN A 37 -3.26 -2.07 -6.82
N GLY A 38 -2.20 -2.89 -6.70
CA GLY A 38 -2.20 -4.12 -5.92
C GLY A 38 -2.87 -5.34 -6.59
N GLN A 39 -3.45 -5.20 -7.78
CA GLN A 39 -4.01 -6.30 -8.55
C GLN A 39 -3.01 -6.83 -9.59
N GLU A 40 -2.83 -8.14 -9.68
CA GLU A 40 -2.02 -8.77 -10.71
C GLU A 40 -2.70 -8.67 -12.09
N VAL A 41 -1.95 -8.22 -13.09
CA VAL A 41 -2.48 -7.92 -14.43
C VAL A 41 -1.57 -8.42 -15.54
N TRP A 42 -2.19 -8.85 -16.64
CA TRP A 42 -1.54 -8.91 -17.95
C TRP A 42 -1.44 -7.51 -18.54
N ILE A 43 -0.29 -7.22 -19.16
CA ILE A 43 -0.09 -6.03 -19.97
C ILE A 43 -0.31 -6.40 -21.42
N LEU A 44 -1.34 -5.84 -22.01
CA LEU A 44 -1.71 -6.11 -23.40
C LEU A 44 -1.40 -4.88 -24.24
N LYS A 45 -0.75 -5.09 -25.39
CA LYS A 45 -0.54 -4.08 -26.42
C LYS A 45 -1.63 -4.21 -27.47
N ASN A 46 -2.33 -3.09 -27.72
CA ASN A 46 -3.33 -2.98 -28.77
C ASN A 46 -2.71 -2.47 -30.08
N SER A 47 -3.50 -2.52 -31.17
CA SER A 47 -3.11 -2.08 -32.52
C SER A 47 -3.68 -0.72 -32.92
N TRP A 48 -4.25 0.06 -31.97
CA TRP A 48 -4.90 1.36 -32.23
C TRP A 48 -3.96 2.57 -32.09
N GLY A 49 -2.66 2.32 -32.08
CA GLY A 49 -1.63 3.36 -31.96
C GLY A 49 -1.41 3.86 -30.54
N PRO A 50 -0.36 4.67 -30.34
CA PRO A 50 0.06 5.12 -29.00
C PRO A 50 -0.89 6.15 -28.38
N ASN A 51 -1.71 6.84 -29.18
CA ASN A 51 -2.65 7.85 -28.68
C ASN A 51 -3.90 7.26 -28.02
N TRP A 52 -4.12 5.95 -28.14
CA TRP A 52 -5.22 5.26 -27.48
C TRP A 52 -4.77 4.77 -26.10
N ALA A 53 -5.63 4.96 -25.09
CA ALA A 53 -5.38 4.56 -23.72
C ALA A 53 -3.99 5.01 -23.20
N ARG A 54 -3.28 4.14 -22.49
CA ARG A 54 -1.94 4.42 -21.97
C ARG A 54 -0.89 3.94 -22.96
N ASN A 55 -0.48 4.80 -23.88
CA ASN A 55 0.51 4.51 -24.92
C ASN A 55 0.16 3.27 -25.78
N GLY A 56 -1.13 3.03 -26.04
CA GLY A 56 -1.61 1.87 -26.79
C GLY A 56 -1.79 0.59 -25.98
N HIS A 57 -1.73 0.66 -24.63
CA HIS A 57 -1.80 -0.51 -23.75
C HIS A 57 -3.08 -0.54 -22.92
N LEU A 58 -3.49 -1.76 -22.58
CA LEU A 58 -4.55 -2.06 -21.62
C LEU A 58 -4.09 -3.11 -20.61
N PHE A 59 -4.82 -3.16 -19.50
CA PHE A 59 -4.50 -4.03 -18.37
C PHE A 59 -5.72 -4.86 -18.01
N VAL A 60 -5.56 -6.17 -17.90
CA VAL A 60 -6.61 -7.11 -17.52
C VAL A 60 -6.14 -7.98 -16.36
N PRO A 61 -7.03 -8.39 -15.44
CA PRO A 61 -6.66 -9.23 -14.31
C PRO A 61 -6.17 -10.61 -14.78
N ILE A 62 -5.11 -11.10 -14.14
CA ILE A 62 -4.64 -12.49 -14.30
C ILE A 62 -5.62 -13.44 -13.58
N GLY A 63 -5.94 -14.56 -14.21
CA GLY A 63 -6.74 -15.66 -13.66
C GLY A 63 -8.26 -15.45 -13.71
N ALA A 64 -8.72 -14.25 -14.08
CA ALA A 64 -10.14 -13.95 -14.19
C ALA A 64 -10.69 -14.17 -15.61
N ASN A 65 -9.83 -14.53 -16.57
CA ASN A 65 -10.18 -14.66 -17.98
C ASN A 65 -10.98 -13.44 -18.51
N SER A 66 -10.64 -12.23 -18.07
CA SER A 66 -11.30 -11.00 -18.52
C SER A 66 -11.11 -10.81 -20.02
N LEU A 67 -12.15 -10.36 -20.73
CA LEU A 67 -12.16 -10.23 -22.20
C LEU A 67 -11.74 -11.52 -22.94
N CYS A 68 -11.88 -12.67 -22.29
CA CYS A 68 -11.48 -13.97 -22.81
C CYS A 68 -9.98 -14.09 -23.15
N THR A 69 -9.12 -13.26 -22.55
CA THR A 69 -7.69 -13.18 -22.91
C THR A 69 -6.90 -14.43 -22.49
N GLU A 70 -7.46 -15.29 -21.65
CA GLU A 70 -6.82 -16.52 -21.16
C GLU A 70 -7.39 -17.78 -21.81
N GLN A 71 -8.13 -17.65 -22.92
CA GLN A 71 -8.67 -18.80 -23.67
C GLN A 71 -7.69 -19.34 -24.73
N TYR A 72 -7.06 -18.44 -25.49
CA TYR A 72 -6.19 -18.81 -26.59
C TYR A 72 -4.95 -17.93 -26.60
N ALA A 73 -3.78 -18.57 -26.69
CA ALA A 73 -2.51 -17.89 -26.85
C ALA A 73 -1.73 -18.55 -28.00
N VAL A 74 -1.16 -17.71 -28.87
CA VAL A 74 -0.30 -18.15 -29.96
C VAL A 74 1.09 -17.55 -29.72
N THR A 75 2.11 -18.38 -29.86
CA THR A 75 3.51 -17.95 -29.84
C THR A 75 4.19 -18.35 -31.14
N ILE A 76 5.20 -17.60 -31.54
CA ILE A 76 5.93 -17.83 -32.80
C ILE A 76 7.40 -18.00 -32.45
N ILE A 77 7.97 -19.12 -32.89
CA ILE A 77 9.41 -19.37 -32.86
C ILE A 77 9.91 -19.21 -34.30
N PRO A 78 10.74 -18.20 -34.61
CA PRO A 78 11.32 -18.04 -35.94
C PRO A 78 12.14 -19.29 -36.32
N LEU A 79 12.07 -19.71 -37.59
CA LEU A 79 12.82 -20.89 -38.08
C LEU A 79 14.34 -20.72 -37.96
N THR A 80 14.82 -19.48 -37.96
CA THR A 80 16.24 -19.14 -37.79
C THR A 80 16.68 -19.15 -36.33
N TYR A 81 15.78 -19.40 -35.39
CA TYR A 81 16.11 -19.41 -33.97
C TYR A 81 16.71 -20.75 -33.57
N ASP A 82 17.95 -20.72 -33.09
CA ASP A 82 18.62 -21.89 -32.56
C ASP A 82 18.10 -22.22 -31.15
N LEU A 83 17.23 -23.22 -31.07
CA LEU A 83 16.65 -23.72 -29.81
C LEU A 83 17.67 -24.45 -28.93
N LEU A 84 18.81 -24.86 -29.48
CA LEU A 84 19.86 -25.62 -28.81
C LEU A 84 21.00 -24.73 -28.30
N SER A 85 21.08 -23.49 -28.78
CA SER A 85 21.98 -22.46 -28.24
C SER A 85 21.75 -22.29 -26.74
N ASN A 86 22.85 -22.17 -25.97
CA ASN A 86 22.81 -21.95 -24.52
C ASN A 86 22.51 -20.50 -24.13
N ASP A 87 22.41 -19.58 -25.10
CA ASP A 87 22.07 -18.17 -24.87
C ASP A 87 20.53 -17.98 -24.78
N LYS A 88 19.88 -18.77 -23.91
CA LYS A 88 18.41 -19.01 -23.89
C LYS A 88 17.55 -17.95 -23.21
N TYR A 89 17.82 -16.66 -23.38
CA TYR A 89 16.94 -15.64 -22.81
C TYR A 89 16.56 -14.57 -23.81
N TYR A 90 15.29 -14.62 -24.23
CA TYR A 90 14.60 -13.44 -24.77
C TYR A 90 14.39 -12.43 -23.64
N ILE A 91 15.41 -11.62 -23.34
CA ILE A 91 15.24 -10.41 -22.53
C ILE A 91 14.74 -9.34 -23.49
N SER A 92 13.42 -9.23 -23.65
CA SER A 92 12.88 -7.95 -24.11
C SER A 92 13.25 -6.92 -23.03
N LYS A 93 13.79 -5.76 -23.43
CA LYS A 93 14.08 -4.67 -22.51
C LYS A 93 12.75 -4.04 -22.06
N GLN A 94 11.95 -4.79 -21.32
CA GLN A 94 10.82 -4.24 -20.58
C GLN A 94 11.43 -3.56 -19.36
N GLN A 95 11.69 -2.25 -19.48
CA GLN A 95 12.26 -1.46 -18.40
C GLN A 95 11.25 -1.39 -17.26
N ARG A 96 11.48 -2.20 -16.23
CA ARG A 96 10.90 -2.05 -14.90
C ARG A 96 11.44 -0.76 -14.27
N GLY A 97 10.58 0.06 -13.70
CA GLY A 97 10.91 1.28 -12.96
C GLY A 97 10.75 2.61 -13.71
N GLY A 98 10.11 2.62 -14.89
CA GLY A 98 9.88 3.85 -15.67
C GLY A 98 8.63 4.63 -15.25
N GLU A 99 8.38 5.80 -15.86
CA GLU A 99 7.16 6.62 -15.65
C GLU A 99 5.85 5.84 -15.92
N PHE A 100 5.95 4.74 -16.67
CA PHE A 100 4.84 3.85 -17.03
C PHE A 100 4.82 2.53 -16.25
N ASP A 101 5.61 2.41 -15.18
CA ASP A 101 5.52 1.23 -14.30
C ASP A 101 4.12 1.13 -13.69
N LEU A 102 3.63 -0.10 -13.58
CA LEU A 102 2.28 -0.38 -13.13
C LEU A 102 2.11 -0.14 -11.63
N ASP A 103 3.05 -0.65 -10.86
CA ASP A 103 3.36 -0.40 -9.46
C ASP A 103 4.86 -0.71 -9.36
N PRO A 104 5.66 0.05 -8.57
CA PRO A 104 7.03 -0.36 -8.30
C PRO A 104 6.99 -1.75 -7.65
N ASP A 105 7.89 -2.65 -8.06
CA ASP A 105 8.13 -3.89 -7.33
C ASP A 105 8.26 -3.53 -5.86
N GLN A 106 7.32 -3.99 -5.04
CA GLN A 106 7.43 -3.85 -3.61
C GLN A 106 8.56 -4.77 -3.15
N GLY A 107 9.80 -4.32 -3.35
CA GLY A 107 10.93 -4.76 -2.55
C GLY A 107 10.62 -4.32 -1.14
N ASP A 108 9.95 -5.20 -0.39
CA ASP A 108 9.87 -5.23 1.06
C ASP A 108 9.85 -3.82 1.69
N LYS A 109 8.93 -2.94 1.24
CA LYS A 109 8.73 -1.65 1.87
C LYS A 109 7.97 -1.92 3.16
N LYS A 110 8.69 -2.38 4.18
CA LYS A 110 8.35 -2.18 5.59
C LYS A 110 8.36 -0.67 5.85
N GLY A 111 7.40 0.05 5.28
CA GLY A 111 7.04 1.37 5.74
C GLY A 111 6.88 1.25 7.25
N MET A 112 7.57 2.12 8.00
CA MET A 112 7.65 2.08 9.45
C MET A 112 6.27 1.73 10.02
N GLN A 113 6.16 0.51 10.54
CA GLN A 113 4.87 -0.08 10.87
C GLN A 113 4.13 0.88 11.81
N SER A 114 2.86 1.15 11.56
CA SER A 114 2.08 2.18 12.25
C SER A 114 2.15 2.10 13.79
N TRP A 115 2.44 0.92 14.34
CA TRP A 115 2.67 0.73 15.79
C TRP A 115 3.95 1.41 16.30
N LEU A 116 5.00 1.54 15.48
CA LEU A 116 6.24 2.23 15.85
C LEU A 116 5.99 3.71 16.09
N LEU A 117 5.13 4.36 15.29
CA LEU A 117 4.72 5.75 15.52
C LEU A 117 3.93 5.89 16.83
N ALA A 118 3.05 4.93 17.13
CA ALA A 118 2.32 4.90 18.40
C ALA A 118 3.27 4.79 19.59
N VAL A 119 4.30 3.94 19.52
CA VAL A 119 5.29 3.80 20.60
C VAL A 119 6.12 5.07 20.78
N VAL A 120 6.60 5.67 19.68
CA VAL A 120 7.51 6.83 19.73
C VAL A 120 6.80 8.12 20.16
N ILE A 121 5.49 8.26 19.88
CA ILE A 121 4.74 9.49 20.20
C ILE A 121 3.90 9.34 21.46
N ILE A 122 3.20 8.22 21.64
CA ILE A 122 2.21 8.07 22.74
C ILE A 122 2.93 7.81 24.07
N VAL A 123 3.98 6.98 24.08
CA VAL A 123 4.69 6.63 25.33
C VAL A 123 5.33 7.86 25.98
N PRO A 124 6.05 8.75 25.27
CA PRO A 124 6.59 9.96 25.89
C PRO A 124 5.51 10.90 26.42
N ILE A 125 4.38 11.03 25.71
CA ILE A 125 3.26 11.88 26.14
C ILE A 125 2.67 11.36 27.45
N VAL A 126 2.45 10.04 27.58
CA VAL A 126 1.91 9.43 28.80
C VAL A 126 2.88 9.61 29.97
N VAL A 127 4.19 9.47 29.75
CA VAL A 127 5.21 9.70 30.77
C VAL A 127 5.22 11.15 31.23
N ILE A 128 5.16 12.11 30.30
CA ILE A 128 5.13 13.55 30.61
C ILE A 128 3.88 13.89 31.44
N ILE A 129 2.71 13.37 31.06
CA ILE A 129 1.46 13.58 31.80
C ILE A 129 1.56 12.98 33.20
N GLY A 130 2.09 11.76 33.34
CA GLY A 130 2.28 11.10 34.64
C GLY A 130 3.20 11.90 35.57
N VAL A 131 4.31 12.42 35.05
CA VAL A 131 5.24 13.29 35.80
C VAL A 131 4.56 14.59 36.22
N ALA A 132 3.83 15.24 35.31
CA ALA A 132 3.11 16.48 35.61
C ALA A 132 2.04 16.29 36.69
N ILE A 133 1.28 15.20 36.63
CA ILE A 133 0.29 14.83 37.65
C ILE A 133 0.98 14.56 38.99
N GLY A 134 2.09 13.81 39.00
CA GLY A 134 2.87 13.53 40.20
C GLY A 134 3.38 14.80 40.89
N ILE A 135 3.92 15.74 40.11
CA ILE A 135 4.36 17.06 40.60
C ILE A 135 3.18 17.83 41.19
N PHE A 136 2.05 17.87 40.50
CA PHE A 136 0.85 18.57 40.97
C PHE A 136 0.36 18.04 42.33
N PHE A 137 0.31 16.72 42.50
CA PHE A 137 -0.08 16.09 43.76
C PHE A 137 0.96 16.28 44.88
N CYS A 138 2.26 16.21 44.58
CA CYS A 138 3.33 16.52 45.54
C CYS A 138 3.25 17.99 46.02
N CYS A 139 3.06 18.94 45.10
CA CYS A 139 2.92 20.35 45.44
C CYS A 139 1.66 20.63 46.28
N ARG A 140 0.55 19.92 46.02
CA ARG A 140 -0.67 20.03 46.83
C ARG A 140 -0.52 19.44 48.23
N ARG A 141 0.15 18.28 48.35
CA ARG A 141 0.37 17.60 49.63
C ARG A 141 1.29 18.40 50.56
N ASN A 142 2.23 19.16 50.02
CA ASN A 142 3.09 20.02 50.84
C ASN A 142 2.31 21.21 51.45
N LYS A 143 1.37 21.81 50.71
CA LYS A 143 0.49 22.89 51.23
C LYS A 143 -0.44 22.40 52.34
N SER A 144 -0.98 21.19 52.25
CA SER A 144 -1.86 20.63 53.28
C SER A 144 -1.12 20.32 54.60
N GLN A 145 0.14 19.88 54.52
CA GLN A 145 0.98 19.59 55.71
C GLN A 145 1.40 20.87 56.44
N VAL A 146 1.70 21.95 55.70
CA VAL A 146 2.02 23.26 56.28
C VAL A 146 0.81 23.86 57.02
N GLN A 147 -0.39 23.78 56.44
CA GLN A 147 -1.62 24.22 57.11
C GLN A 147 -1.91 23.41 58.39
N ALA A 148 -1.77 22.08 58.35
CA ALA A 148 -2.01 21.21 59.51
C ALA A 148 -1.02 21.43 60.67
N LYS A 149 0.18 21.99 60.40
CA LYS A 149 1.18 22.31 61.42
C LYS A 149 0.92 23.67 62.10
N ILE A 150 0.24 24.60 61.41
CA ILE A 150 -0.07 25.94 61.91
C ILE A 150 -1.34 25.94 62.79
N THR A 151 -2.28 25.01 62.59
CA THR A 151 -3.55 24.93 63.33
C THR A 151 -3.54 24.04 64.58
N LYS A 152 -2.40 23.48 65.02
CA LYS A 152 -2.34 22.77 66.32
C LYS A 152 -2.34 23.80 67.47
N PRO A 153 -3.37 23.86 68.33
CA PRO A 153 -3.37 24.77 69.48
C PRO A 153 -2.39 24.28 70.56
N ILE A 154 -1.58 25.20 71.07
CA ILE A 154 -0.74 25.01 72.27
C ILE A 154 -1.66 25.19 73.49
N PHE A 155 -2.27 24.11 73.98
CA PHE A 155 -2.93 24.12 75.29
C PHE A 155 -2.59 22.82 76.02
N GLY A 156 -1.78 22.95 77.07
CA GLY A 156 -1.43 21.81 77.93
C GLY A 156 -0.15 22.00 78.75
N GLN A 157 -0.01 23.12 79.46
CA GLN A 157 0.94 23.21 80.57
C GLN A 157 0.18 23.80 81.77
N GLN A 158 -0.49 22.93 82.52
CA GLN A 158 -1.00 23.30 83.85
C GLN A 158 0.17 23.28 84.81
N VAL A 159 0.47 24.46 85.34
CA VAL A 159 1.32 24.69 86.51
C VAL A 159 0.41 24.52 87.74
N ALA A 160 0.76 23.63 88.66
CA ALA A 160 0.19 23.60 90.00
C ALA A 160 1.31 23.85 91.01
N TYR A 161 1.20 24.98 91.70
CA TYR A 161 2.02 25.40 92.84
C TYR A 161 1.37 24.92 94.14
N ILE A 162 2.22 24.41 95.05
CA ILE A 162 2.05 24.09 96.49
C ILE A 162 1.04 22.98 96.83
#